data_AF-A0A2N7QTK9-F1
#
_entry.id   AF-A0A2N7QTK9-F1
#
_cell.length_a   1.000
_cell.length_b   1.000
_cell.length_c   1.000
_cell.angle_alpha   90.00
_cell.angle_beta   90.00
_cell.angle_gamma   90.00
#
_symmetry.space_group_name_H-M   'P 1'
#
loop_
_entity.id
_entity.type
_entity.pdbx_description
1 polymer ?
#
loop_
_entity_poly.entity_id
_entity_poly.type
_entity_poly.pdbx_seq_one_letter_code
_entity_poly.pdbx_strand_id
1 'polypeptide(L)'
;MTRHAHSLHFRWLAIALSCAAASTAVASGTPDPAKTRAYIDKAWTTLTRSQEDCAALADTKVVGHPVLYVPAGEPVPANVAAIGKRCNVDVLPLPRKVEQLGDIDATKLPQQGLLYLPHPYVVPGGFFNEMYGWDSYFILLGLVADHKLDLAKDMVDNALYEVEHYGGVLNANRTYYLSRSQPPFLTAMMAALLDDPASFPSADARREWLTKAYPLAVRNYEIWTRPEHRAGDTGLARYYDLGNGPVLEAKDSEFYKGVMRWLIAHPKDDPGYLIKGSQHPDDAEVARLKEASCDVRASKVCEGAWVDGYRLTADYFHGDRAMRESGFDTNSHFGPFGGSTHHYADASLNSLLYRYERDLHDFALQLGKAGDADRWAKAADARKAAMDKYLWSDKDGMYRDYDFVAAKPSPYPYVTTYYPLWAGAASPQQAAAVRGKLGVFERKGGLSMDNRPMAVQWGDPFGWAPTHWLAVKGLDDYGFHDDARRIAAKFATTVDQGLADDGTIREKYNMALGNADVKVNAGYSENVVGFGWTNGVYLKLHELLDGTTKKAAPTAQKETTP
;
A
#
# COMPACT_ATOMS: atom_id res chain seq x y z
N MET A 1 77.99 36.18 -31.43
CA MET A 1 78.59 35.17 -30.55
C MET A 1 77.98 33.81 -30.87
N THR A 2 78.82 32.79 -30.81
CA THR A 2 78.78 31.49 -31.48
C THR A 2 78.10 30.36 -30.69
N ARG A 3 77.44 29.46 -31.44
CA ARG A 3 77.41 27.97 -31.40
C ARG A 3 77.12 27.16 -30.11
N HIS A 4 76.17 26.20 -30.29
CA HIS A 4 76.18 24.76 -29.91
C HIS A 4 76.06 24.42 -28.41
N ALA A 5 75.46 23.32 -27.92
CA ALA A 5 74.83 22.12 -28.50
C ALA A 5 74.10 21.32 -27.37
N HIS A 6 73.41 20.26 -27.79
CA HIS A 6 73.16 18.97 -27.11
C HIS A 6 71.75 18.61 -26.58
N SER A 7 71.39 17.41 -27.04
CA SER A 7 70.20 16.57 -26.87
C SER A 7 70.03 15.96 -25.49
N LEU A 8 68.80 15.61 -25.12
CA LEU A 8 68.52 14.34 -24.46
C LEU A 8 67.05 13.92 -24.69
N HIS A 9 66.88 12.78 -25.37
CA HIS A 9 65.63 12.04 -25.47
C HIS A 9 65.39 11.27 -24.17
N PHE A 10 64.23 11.46 -23.54
CA PHE A 10 63.69 10.52 -22.56
C PHE A 10 62.33 10.02 -23.04
N ARG A 11 62.30 8.72 -23.39
CA ARG A 11 61.09 7.96 -23.66
C ARG A 11 60.39 7.68 -22.33
N TRP A 12 59.18 8.19 -22.14
CA TRP A 12 58.31 7.75 -21.05
C TRP A 12 57.60 6.48 -21.49
N LEU A 13 58.03 5.35 -20.91
CA LEU A 13 57.35 4.07 -21.01
C LEU A 13 56.13 4.12 -20.07
N ALA A 14 54.93 4.28 -20.62
CA ALA A 14 53.70 4.13 -19.84
C ALA A 14 53.48 2.63 -19.58
N ILE A 15 53.76 2.17 -18.35
CA ILE A 15 53.35 0.85 -17.88
C ILE A 15 51.86 0.95 -17.56
N ALA A 16 51.03 0.41 -18.46
CA ALA A 16 49.62 0.18 -18.16
C ALA A 16 49.51 -0.97 -17.16
N LEU A 17 49.34 -0.65 -15.87
CA LEU A 17 48.80 -1.60 -14.90
C LEU A 17 47.31 -1.78 -15.22
N SER A 18 46.99 -2.83 -15.97
CA SER A 18 45.64 -3.37 -16.08
C SER A 18 45.24 -3.94 -14.72
N CYS A 19 44.59 -3.12 -13.88
CA CYS A 19 43.75 -3.62 -12.80
C CYS A 19 42.53 -4.28 -13.44
N ALA A 20 42.64 -5.58 -13.74
CA ALA A 20 41.48 -6.42 -13.92
C ALA A 20 40.79 -6.51 -12.56
N ALA A 21 39.81 -5.63 -12.32
CA ALA A 21 38.81 -5.87 -11.31
C ALA A 21 38.07 -7.13 -11.77
N ALA A 22 38.41 -8.28 -11.18
CA ALA A 22 37.61 -9.47 -11.29
C ALA A 22 36.26 -9.16 -10.65
N SER A 23 35.32 -8.69 -11.46
CA SER A 23 33.90 -8.76 -11.14
C SER A 23 33.60 -10.24 -10.97
N THR A 24 33.57 -10.70 -9.72
CA THR A 24 33.01 -12.00 -9.38
C THR A 24 31.54 -11.92 -9.77
N ALA A 25 31.22 -12.43 -10.95
CA ALA A 25 29.87 -12.81 -11.27
C ALA A 25 29.45 -13.79 -10.18
N VAL A 26 28.62 -13.34 -9.23
CA VAL A 26 27.91 -14.25 -8.34
C VAL A 26 27.16 -15.16 -9.29
N ALA A 27 27.53 -16.44 -9.32
CA ALA A 27 26.82 -17.41 -10.12
C ALA A 27 25.36 -17.37 -9.65
N SER A 28 24.45 -16.92 -10.52
CA SER A 28 23.01 -16.94 -10.25
C SER A 28 22.66 -18.37 -9.86
N GLY A 29 22.15 -18.56 -8.64
CA GLY A 29 21.70 -19.87 -8.21
C GLY A 29 20.61 -20.38 -9.14
N THR A 30 20.43 -21.70 -9.20
CA THR A 30 19.25 -22.28 -9.84
C THR A 30 18.02 -21.97 -8.98
N PRO A 31 16.93 -21.40 -9.55
CA PRO A 31 15.65 -21.23 -8.85
C PRO A 31 15.17 -22.54 -8.22
N ASP A 32 14.76 -22.48 -6.95
CA ASP A 32 14.37 -23.65 -6.16
C ASP A 32 13.21 -23.29 -5.23
N PRO A 33 11.95 -23.66 -5.58
CA PRO A 33 10.77 -23.36 -4.78
C PRO A 33 10.85 -23.88 -3.33
N ALA A 34 11.56 -24.99 -3.09
CA ALA A 34 11.70 -25.53 -1.74
C ALA A 34 12.57 -24.61 -0.86
N LYS A 35 13.61 -23.99 -1.44
CA LYS A 35 14.40 -22.96 -0.73
C LYS A 35 13.59 -21.69 -0.49
N THR A 36 12.76 -21.29 -1.44
CA THR A 36 11.85 -20.15 -1.26
C THR A 36 10.85 -20.40 -0.14
N ARG A 37 10.26 -21.60 -0.07
CA ARG A 37 9.40 -21.99 1.05
C ARG A 37 10.15 -21.95 2.39
N ALA A 38 11.35 -22.55 2.46
CA ALA A 38 12.15 -22.55 3.68
C ALA A 38 12.57 -21.14 4.13
N TYR A 39 12.83 -20.22 3.18
CA TYR A 39 13.07 -18.81 3.47
C TYR A 39 11.84 -18.18 4.13
N ILE A 40 10.65 -18.37 3.54
CA ILE A 40 9.38 -17.81 4.04
C ILE A 40 9.06 -18.34 5.44
N ASP A 41 9.22 -19.64 5.67
CA ASP A 41 8.97 -20.26 6.98
C ASP A 41 9.79 -19.59 8.11
N LYS A 42 11.05 -19.24 7.81
CA LYS A 42 11.93 -18.49 8.73
C LYS A 42 11.60 -17.00 8.79
N ALA A 43 11.16 -16.42 7.68
CA ALA A 43 10.86 -15.00 7.57
C ALA A 43 9.72 -14.58 8.50
N TRP A 44 8.69 -15.43 8.72
CA TRP A 44 7.59 -15.09 9.64
C TRP A 44 8.07 -14.74 11.04
N THR A 45 8.95 -15.56 11.63
CA THR A 45 9.55 -15.27 12.94
C THR A 45 10.39 -13.99 12.88
N THR A 46 11.15 -13.79 11.79
CA THR A 46 12.04 -12.63 11.63
C THR A 46 11.28 -11.31 11.47
N LEU A 47 10.11 -11.34 10.84
CA LEU A 47 9.25 -10.19 10.57
C LEU A 47 8.22 -9.96 11.69
N THR A 48 8.05 -10.91 12.60
CA THR A 48 7.17 -10.71 13.75
C THR A 48 7.76 -9.64 14.67
N ARG A 49 6.93 -8.71 15.10
CA ARG A 49 7.21 -7.72 16.14
C ARG A 49 6.19 -7.90 17.24
N SER A 50 6.62 -7.58 18.45
CA SER A 50 5.76 -7.36 19.59
C SER A 50 6.19 -6.04 20.21
N GLN A 51 5.25 -5.24 20.68
CA GLN A 51 5.59 -4.01 21.39
C GLN A 51 6.18 -4.27 22.78
N GLU A 52 6.33 -5.54 23.15
CA GLU A 52 7.17 -5.97 24.28
C GLU A 52 8.66 -6.03 23.95
N ASP A 53 9.03 -6.07 22.66
CA ASP A 53 10.42 -6.06 22.21
C ASP A 53 10.90 -4.62 21.99
N CYS A 54 12.01 -4.26 22.65
CA CYS A 54 12.63 -2.94 22.52
C CYS A 54 13.02 -2.60 21.06
N ALA A 55 13.38 -3.61 20.25
CA ALA A 55 13.75 -3.41 18.86
C ALA A 55 12.60 -2.91 17.98
N ALA A 56 11.34 -3.14 18.39
CA ALA A 56 10.15 -2.72 17.66
C ALA A 56 9.77 -1.24 17.90
N LEU A 57 10.32 -0.60 18.96
CA LEU A 57 9.84 0.71 19.42
C LEU A 57 10.53 1.89 18.72
N ALA A 58 11.73 1.69 18.20
CA ALA A 58 12.50 2.75 17.54
C ALA A 58 11.91 3.12 16.17
N ASP A 59 12.05 4.39 15.78
CA ASP A 59 11.75 4.89 14.43
C ASP A 59 13.02 5.39 13.76
N THR A 60 13.35 4.86 12.59
CA THR A 60 14.48 5.34 11.77
C THR A 60 14.05 6.43 10.78
N LYS A 61 12.74 6.70 10.66
CA LYS A 61 12.16 7.68 9.74
C LYS A 61 12.15 9.08 10.37
N VAL A 62 12.00 9.18 11.69
CA VAL A 62 11.97 10.43 12.46
C VAL A 62 13.10 10.45 13.48
N VAL A 63 13.79 11.58 13.61
CA VAL A 63 14.86 11.76 14.61
C VAL A 63 14.23 12.10 15.96
N GLY A 64 14.52 11.32 17.00
CA GLY A 64 14.10 11.63 18.37
C GLY A 64 14.22 10.45 19.34
N HIS A 65 14.00 10.73 20.63
CA HIS A 65 13.90 9.70 21.66
C HIS A 65 12.63 8.85 21.44
N PRO A 66 12.64 7.51 21.46
CA PRO A 66 11.44 6.75 21.15
C PRO A 66 10.28 7.06 22.12
N VAL A 67 9.08 7.25 21.56
CA VAL A 67 7.83 7.47 22.30
C VAL A 67 6.82 6.39 21.92
N LEU A 68 6.18 5.79 22.92
CA LEU A 68 5.04 4.89 22.79
C LEU A 68 3.78 5.59 23.32
N TYR A 69 2.83 5.83 22.42
CA TYR A 69 1.54 6.43 22.74
C TYR A 69 0.49 5.38 23.05
N VAL A 70 -0.17 5.52 24.20
CA VAL A 70 -1.32 4.69 24.61
C VAL A 70 -2.64 5.47 24.46
N PRO A 71 -3.80 4.80 24.31
CA PRO A 71 -5.08 5.49 24.22
C PRO A 71 -5.35 6.40 25.42
N ALA A 72 -6.02 7.53 25.16
CA ALA A 72 -6.32 8.50 26.19
C ALA A 72 -7.37 7.96 27.17
N GLY A 73 -7.13 8.15 28.48
CA GLY A 73 -8.08 7.78 29.53
C GLY A 73 -8.08 6.30 29.89
N GLU A 74 -7.22 5.49 29.28
CA GLU A 74 -7.07 4.07 29.61
C GLU A 74 -5.88 3.83 30.56
N PRO A 75 -5.99 2.88 31.49
CA PRO A 75 -4.88 2.50 32.33
C PRO A 75 -3.76 1.90 31.48
N VAL A 76 -2.54 2.40 31.64
CA VAL A 76 -1.36 1.83 30.98
C VAL A 76 -1.17 0.39 31.48
N PRO A 77 -1.16 -0.63 30.60
CA PRO A 77 -0.92 -2.00 31.02
C PRO A 77 0.42 -2.14 31.75
N ALA A 78 0.48 -2.99 32.78
CA ALA A 78 1.67 -3.12 33.63
C ALA A 78 2.92 -3.56 32.84
N ASN A 79 2.73 -4.42 31.82
CA ASN A 79 3.80 -4.81 30.89
C ASN A 79 4.30 -3.60 30.08
N VAL A 80 3.40 -2.75 29.57
CA VAL A 80 3.73 -1.52 28.83
C VAL A 80 4.48 -0.51 29.70
N ALA A 81 4.05 -0.32 30.95
CA ALA A 81 4.76 0.55 31.89
C ALA A 81 6.18 0.03 32.21
N ALA A 82 6.36 -1.29 32.28
CA ALA A 82 7.67 -1.90 32.49
C ALA A 82 8.59 -1.75 31.26
N ILE A 83 8.01 -1.79 30.05
CA ILE A 83 8.72 -1.58 28.79
C ILE A 83 9.34 -0.19 28.71
N GLY A 84 8.64 0.86 29.13
CA GLY A 84 9.19 2.22 29.14
C GLY A 84 10.52 2.32 29.90
N LYS A 85 10.61 1.67 31.06
CA LYS A 85 11.86 1.61 31.85
C LYS A 85 12.91 0.71 31.22
N ARG A 86 12.52 -0.48 30.75
CA ARG A 86 13.44 -1.50 30.22
C ARG A 86 14.07 -1.07 28.89
N CYS A 87 13.29 -0.45 28.03
CA CYS A 87 13.66 -0.12 26.66
C CYS A 87 14.07 1.35 26.50
N ASN A 88 14.03 2.15 27.57
CA ASN A 88 14.29 3.59 27.54
C ASN A 88 13.42 4.29 26.49
N VAL A 89 12.10 4.20 26.68
CA VAL A 89 11.05 4.75 25.81
C VAL A 89 10.06 5.53 26.68
N ASP A 90 9.66 6.71 26.21
CA ASP A 90 8.62 7.47 26.91
C ASP A 90 7.26 6.87 26.61
N VAL A 91 6.49 6.54 27.66
CA VAL A 91 5.12 6.05 27.52
C VAL A 91 4.17 7.19 27.86
N LEU A 92 3.48 7.71 26.83
CA LEU A 92 2.64 8.90 26.95
C LEU A 92 1.19 8.57 26.56
N PRO A 93 0.18 9.09 27.28
CA PRO A 93 -1.19 9.00 26.78
C PRO A 93 -1.38 9.94 25.59
N LEU A 94 -2.24 9.56 24.65
CA LEU A 94 -2.75 10.50 23.65
C LEU A 94 -3.48 11.67 24.36
N PRO A 95 -3.46 12.89 23.78
CA PRO A 95 -4.03 14.08 24.42
C PRO A 95 -5.55 14.03 24.59
N ARG A 96 -6.24 13.19 23.82
CA ARG A 96 -7.69 13.00 23.86
C ARG A 96 -8.07 11.64 23.28
N LYS A 97 -9.28 11.18 23.59
CA LYS A 97 -9.86 10.00 22.93
C LYS A 97 -10.08 10.31 21.46
N VAL A 98 -9.81 9.32 20.62
CA VAL A 98 -10.02 9.36 19.17
C VAL A 98 -11.29 8.60 18.87
N GLU A 99 -12.31 9.29 18.37
CA GLU A 99 -13.55 8.64 17.90
C GLU A 99 -13.48 8.37 16.40
N GLN A 100 -12.69 9.17 15.68
CA GLN A 100 -12.55 9.12 14.25
C GLN A 100 -11.14 9.51 13.80
N LEU A 101 -10.68 8.90 12.70
CA LEU A 101 -9.46 9.31 12.00
C LEU A 101 -9.46 10.84 11.81
N GLY A 102 -8.32 11.49 12.11
CA GLY A 102 -8.15 12.95 12.03
C GLY A 102 -8.49 13.76 13.29
N ASP A 103 -9.02 13.14 14.36
CA ASP A 103 -9.34 13.87 15.62
C ASP A 103 -8.10 14.48 16.31
N ILE A 104 -6.92 13.89 16.08
CA ILE A 104 -5.65 14.37 16.59
C ILE A 104 -4.82 14.94 15.44
N ASP A 105 -4.52 16.22 15.53
CA ASP A 105 -3.53 16.88 14.69
C ASP A 105 -2.12 16.49 15.15
N ALA A 106 -1.51 15.53 14.44
CA ALA A 106 -0.19 15.00 14.77
C ALA A 106 0.90 16.09 14.77
N THR A 107 0.71 17.22 14.08
CA THR A 107 1.67 18.34 14.07
C THR A 107 1.75 19.07 15.41
N LYS A 108 0.74 18.91 16.27
CA LYS A 108 0.67 19.52 17.60
C LYS A 108 1.15 18.62 18.72
N LEU A 109 1.49 17.37 18.42
CA LEU A 109 2.07 16.47 19.40
C LEU A 109 3.49 16.93 19.77
N PRO A 110 3.90 16.80 21.04
CA PRO A 110 5.23 17.22 21.47
C PRO A 110 6.33 16.45 20.74
N GLN A 111 6.03 15.20 20.37
CA GLN A 111 6.93 14.34 19.60
C GLN A 111 6.13 13.27 18.84
N GLN A 112 6.65 12.85 17.69
CA GLN A 112 6.11 11.70 16.97
C GLN A 112 6.50 10.38 17.64
N GLY A 113 5.62 9.36 17.58
CA GLY A 113 5.84 8.08 18.25
C GLY A 113 5.04 6.92 17.67
N LEU A 114 5.32 5.72 18.20
CA LEU A 114 4.56 4.49 17.92
C LEU A 114 3.22 4.54 18.67
N LEU A 115 2.16 4.01 18.07
CA LEU A 115 0.86 3.82 18.71
C LEU A 115 0.77 2.38 19.24
N TYR A 116 0.27 2.25 20.47
CA TYR A 116 0.19 0.96 21.14
C TYR A 116 -0.67 -0.05 20.40
N LEU A 117 -0.20 -1.30 20.31
CA LEU A 117 -0.98 -2.43 19.83
C LEU A 117 -0.83 -3.59 20.83
N PRO A 118 -1.93 -4.25 21.23
CA PRO A 118 -1.90 -5.26 22.28
C PRO A 118 -1.27 -6.60 21.88
N HIS A 119 -1.31 -6.95 20.59
CA HIS A 119 -0.85 -8.27 20.12
C HIS A 119 0.41 -8.18 19.25
N PRO A 120 1.18 -9.29 19.12
CA PRO A 120 2.20 -9.41 18.09
C PRO A 120 1.63 -9.23 16.69
N TYR A 121 2.45 -8.73 15.77
CA TYR A 121 2.09 -8.54 14.37
C TYR A 121 3.29 -8.75 13.47
N VAL A 122 3.06 -8.96 12.18
CA VAL A 122 4.12 -9.10 11.19
C VAL A 122 4.26 -7.81 10.41
N VAL A 123 5.50 -7.32 10.29
CA VAL A 123 5.82 -6.10 9.51
C VAL A 123 6.08 -6.43 8.04
N PRO A 124 5.99 -5.45 7.12
CA PRO A 124 6.34 -5.66 5.73
C PRO A 124 7.80 -6.10 5.54
N GLY A 125 8.78 -5.44 6.17
CA GLY A 125 10.20 -5.83 6.09
C GLY A 125 11.16 -4.66 6.10
N GLY A 126 12.47 -4.94 6.14
CA GLY A 126 13.51 -3.91 6.18
C GLY A 126 13.37 -2.91 7.34
N PHE A 127 13.25 -1.62 7.00
CA PHE A 127 13.16 -0.52 7.97
C PHE A 127 11.73 -0.26 8.50
N PHE A 128 10.75 -1.05 8.07
CA PHE A 128 9.39 -1.00 8.60
C PHE A 128 9.32 -1.78 9.92
N ASN A 129 8.96 -1.09 11.00
CA ASN A 129 8.78 -1.66 12.34
C ASN A 129 7.31 -1.61 12.79
N GLU A 130 6.45 -1.05 11.95
CA GLU A 130 5.04 -0.80 12.21
C GLU A 130 4.16 -1.87 11.55
N MET A 131 2.97 -2.09 12.09
CA MET A 131 1.92 -2.82 11.39
C MET A 131 1.33 -1.90 10.33
N TYR A 132 1.34 -2.32 9.06
CA TYR A 132 0.77 -1.56 7.94
C TYR A 132 -0.62 -2.06 7.58
N GLY A 133 -1.52 -1.15 7.20
CA GLY A 133 -2.94 -1.45 6.98
C GLY A 133 -3.19 -2.53 5.94
N TRP A 134 -2.84 -2.28 4.67
CA TRP A 134 -3.18 -3.22 3.58
C TRP A 134 -2.19 -4.38 3.42
N ASP A 135 -0.90 -4.19 3.75
CA ASP A 135 0.12 -5.25 3.76
C ASP A 135 -0.33 -6.42 4.64
N SER A 136 -0.97 -6.09 5.77
CA SER A 136 -1.46 -7.05 6.75
C SER A 136 -2.44 -8.06 6.15
N TYR A 137 -3.22 -7.71 5.13
CA TYR A 137 -4.09 -8.68 4.45
C TYR A 137 -3.29 -9.74 3.71
N PHE A 138 -2.30 -9.35 2.92
CA PHE A 138 -1.49 -10.29 2.14
C PHE A 138 -0.60 -11.14 3.04
N ILE A 139 -0.10 -10.56 4.13
CA ILE A 139 0.62 -11.30 5.18
C ILE A 139 -0.32 -12.30 5.86
N LEU A 140 -1.53 -11.88 6.25
CA LEU A 140 -2.51 -12.74 6.90
C LEU A 140 -2.84 -13.96 6.02
N LEU A 141 -3.00 -13.77 4.71
CA LEU A 141 -3.20 -14.89 3.79
C LEU A 141 -2.06 -15.91 3.83
N GLY A 142 -0.81 -15.44 3.93
CA GLY A 142 0.37 -16.29 4.10
C GLY A 142 0.39 -17.03 5.43
N LEU A 143 0.08 -16.33 6.53
CA LEU A 143 0.00 -16.93 7.86
C LEU A 143 -1.07 -18.03 7.93
N VAL A 144 -2.22 -17.81 7.29
CA VAL A 144 -3.28 -18.83 7.17
C VAL A 144 -2.80 -20.03 6.35
N ALA A 145 -2.14 -19.80 5.21
CA ALA A 145 -1.58 -20.87 4.38
C ALA A 145 -0.51 -21.70 5.12
N ASP A 146 0.23 -21.09 6.05
CA ASP A 146 1.23 -21.75 6.91
C ASP A 146 0.68 -22.21 8.27
N HIS A 147 -0.65 -22.19 8.46
CA HIS A 147 -1.32 -22.61 9.69
C HIS A 147 -0.88 -21.85 10.96
N LYS A 148 -0.41 -20.61 10.82
CA LYS A 148 -0.05 -19.70 11.92
C LYS A 148 -1.28 -18.88 12.35
N LEU A 149 -2.36 -19.57 12.69
CA LEU A 149 -3.69 -18.97 12.86
C LEU A 149 -3.79 -18.02 14.06
N ASP A 150 -3.05 -18.28 15.14
CA ASP A 150 -3.02 -17.38 16.31
C ASP A 150 -2.45 -16.00 15.93
N LEU A 151 -1.32 -15.98 15.22
CA LEU A 151 -0.70 -14.73 14.76
C LEU A 151 -1.56 -14.02 13.69
N ALA A 152 -2.22 -14.77 12.82
CA ALA A 152 -3.18 -14.22 11.87
C ALA A 152 -4.35 -13.53 12.59
N LYS A 153 -4.88 -14.16 13.64
CA LYS A 153 -5.95 -13.60 14.47
C LYS A 153 -5.48 -12.37 15.26
N ASP A 154 -4.30 -12.42 15.86
CA ASP A 154 -3.68 -11.30 16.57
C ASP A 154 -3.59 -10.05 15.67
N MET A 155 -3.24 -10.21 14.39
CA MET A 155 -3.21 -9.08 13.44
C MET A 155 -4.61 -8.50 13.18
N VAL A 156 -5.65 -9.33 13.06
CA VAL A 156 -7.03 -8.81 12.92
C VAL A 156 -7.49 -8.11 14.18
N ASP A 157 -7.18 -8.66 15.36
CA ASP A 157 -7.52 -8.05 16.65
C ASP A 157 -6.79 -6.71 16.84
N ASN A 158 -5.53 -6.58 16.39
CA ASN A 158 -4.83 -5.30 16.35
C ASN A 158 -5.50 -4.30 15.40
N ALA A 159 -5.93 -4.72 14.21
CA ALA A 159 -6.65 -3.82 13.29
C ALA A 159 -8.00 -3.36 13.90
N LEU A 160 -8.71 -4.24 14.59
CA LEU A 160 -9.93 -3.90 15.34
C LEU A 160 -9.62 -2.94 16.51
N TYR A 161 -8.49 -3.13 17.19
CA TYR A 161 -8.00 -2.22 18.24
C TYR A 161 -7.67 -0.82 17.67
N GLU A 162 -7.02 -0.73 16.51
CA GLU A 162 -6.80 0.56 15.84
C GLU A 162 -8.11 1.25 15.50
N VAL A 163 -9.08 0.48 15.00
CA VAL A 163 -10.42 1.03 14.79
C VAL A 163 -10.93 1.56 16.11
N GLU A 164 -10.93 0.76 17.18
CA GLU A 164 -11.46 1.08 18.52
C GLU A 164 -10.87 2.37 19.12
N HIS A 165 -9.55 2.53 19.07
CA HIS A 165 -8.82 3.55 19.82
C HIS A 165 -8.18 4.66 18.98
N TYR A 166 -8.04 4.45 17.66
CA TYR A 166 -7.42 5.39 16.72
C TYR A 166 -8.35 5.80 15.57
N GLY A 167 -9.61 5.34 15.61
CA GLY A 167 -10.68 5.82 14.74
C GLY A 167 -10.68 5.22 13.34
N GLY A 168 -9.84 4.21 13.08
CA GLY A 168 -9.75 3.47 11.82
C GLY A 168 -8.50 2.60 11.75
N VAL A 169 -8.47 1.66 10.79
CA VAL A 169 -7.21 1.01 10.40
C VAL A 169 -6.29 2.07 9.79
N LEU A 170 -5.11 2.25 10.37
CA LEU A 170 -4.18 3.29 9.98
C LEU A 170 -3.34 2.84 8.79
N ASN A 171 -2.68 3.80 8.12
CA ASN A 171 -1.61 3.49 7.17
C ASN A 171 -0.54 2.61 7.84
N ALA A 172 -0.06 3.07 9.00
CA ALA A 172 0.62 2.23 9.98
C ALA A 172 0.43 2.80 11.39
N ASN A 173 0.75 2.04 12.44
CA ASN A 173 0.52 2.43 13.84
C ASN A 173 1.53 3.49 14.37
N ARG A 174 1.65 4.65 13.73
CA ARG A 174 2.44 5.82 14.18
C ARG A 174 1.58 7.07 14.23
N THR A 175 1.96 8.01 15.08
CA THR A 175 1.21 9.26 15.27
C THR A 175 1.03 10.09 14.00
N TYR A 176 2.03 10.12 13.10
CA TYR A 176 1.94 10.85 11.83
C TYR A 176 0.99 10.21 10.80
N TYR A 177 0.44 9.04 11.10
CA TYR A 177 -0.61 8.39 10.32
C TYR A 177 -2.02 8.53 10.94
N LEU A 178 -2.19 9.25 12.06
CA LEU A 178 -3.51 9.45 12.70
C LEU A 178 -4.53 10.21 11.81
N SER A 179 -4.11 10.73 10.66
CA SER A 179 -4.97 11.35 9.65
C SER A 179 -5.18 10.50 8.39
N ARG A 180 -4.50 9.34 8.28
CA ARG A 180 -4.36 8.58 7.03
C ARG A 180 -4.59 7.08 7.22
N SER A 181 -5.47 6.51 6.39
CA SER A 181 -5.70 5.06 6.34
C SER A 181 -4.84 4.40 5.24
N GLN A 182 -5.26 3.23 4.78
CA GLN A 182 -4.74 2.50 3.62
C GLN A 182 -5.87 1.68 2.97
N PRO A 183 -5.67 1.05 1.79
CA PRO A 183 -6.73 0.30 1.11
C PRO A 183 -7.47 -0.69 2.04
N PRO A 184 -8.81 -0.64 2.15
CA PRO A 184 -9.53 -1.26 3.25
C PRO A 184 -9.77 -2.77 3.07
N PHE A 185 -8.94 -3.60 3.71
CA PHE A 185 -9.06 -5.07 3.68
C PHE A 185 -9.56 -5.70 4.99
N LEU A 186 -9.95 -4.92 6.01
CA LEU A 186 -10.31 -5.46 7.33
C LEU A 186 -11.40 -6.55 7.27
N THR A 187 -12.48 -6.38 6.50
CA THR A 187 -13.49 -7.45 6.40
C THR A 187 -13.01 -8.67 5.65
N ALA A 188 -12.16 -8.52 4.63
CA ALA A 188 -11.56 -9.64 3.92
C ALA A 188 -10.62 -10.45 4.84
N MET A 189 -9.89 -9.76 5.72
CA MET A 189 -9.09 -10.38 6.78
C MET A 189 -9.98 -11.13 7.79
N MET A 190 -11.08 -10.51 8.24
CA MET A 190 -12.05 -11.15 9.12
C MET A 190 -12.69 -12.39 8.46
N ALA A 191 -13.08 -12.29 7.18
CA ALA A 191 -13.67 -13.37 6.42
C ALA A 191 -12.69 -14.56 6.30
N ALA A 192 -11.42 -14.31 6.01
CA ALA A 192 -10.40 -15.36 5.95
C ALA A 192 -10.27 -16.16 7.26
N LEU A 193 -10.42 -15.52 8.42
CA LEU A 193 -10.46 -16.22 9.71
C LEU A 193 -11.79 -16.96 9.95
N LEU A 194 -12.92 -16.35 9.59
CA LEU A 194 -14.25 -16.94 9.81
C LEU A 194 -14.47 -18.20 8.94
N ASP A 195 -13.88 -18.20 7.75
CA ASP A 195 -13.92 -19.30 6.77
C ASP A 195 -13.04 -20.49 7.16
N ASP A 196 -12.06 -20.30 8.05
CA ASP A 196 -11.28 -21.39 8.63
C ASP A 196 -11.73 -21.69 10.07
N PRO A 197 -12.50 -22.78 10.30
CA PRO A 197 -12.94 -23.15 11.65
C PRO A 197 -11.79 -23.35 12.65
N ALA A 198 -10.56 -23.64 12.18
CA ALA A 198 -9.40 -23.81 13.04
C ALA A 198 -8.89 -22.49 13.63
N SER A 199 -9.32 -21.33 13.10
CA SER A 199 -8.99 -20.01 13.67
C SER A 199 -9.69 -19.72 15.01
N PHE A 200 -10.64 -20.57 15.41
CA PHE A 200 -11.39 -20.40 16.65
C PHE A 200 -11.49 -21.72 17.41
N PRO A 201 -11.47 -21.69 18.76
CA PRO A 201 -11.55 -22.92 19.57
C PRO A 201 -12.92 -23.60 19.51
N SER A 202 -13.97 -22.85 19.15
CA SER A 202 -15.33 -23.37 18.98
C SER A 202 -16.18 -22.46 18.09
N ALA A 203 -17.32 -22.99 17.62
CA ALA A 203 -18.30 -22.19 16.88
C ALA A 203 -18.88 -21.04 17.72
N ASP A 204 -19.03 -21.24 19.03
CA ASP A 204 -19.51 -20.21 19.97
C ASP A 204 -18.48 -19.10 20.15
N ALA A 205 -17.19 -19.45 20.28
CA ALA A 205 -16.11 -18.46 20.36
C ALA A 205 -15.99 -17.64 19.06
N ARG A 206 -16.14 -18.30 17.90
CA ARG A 206 -16.21 -17.64 16.59
C ARG A 206 -17.37 -16.64 16.54
N ARG A 207 -18.54 -17.06 17.02
CA ARG A 207 -19.74 -16.22 17.07
C ARG A 207 -19.56 -15.02 18.00
N GLU A 208 -19.02 -15.24 19.19
CA GLU A 208 -18.77 -14.19 20.17
C GLU A 208 -17.78 -13.16 19.61
N TRP A 209 -16.69 -13.62 19.00
CA TRP A 209 -15.71 -12.75 18.35
C TRP A 209 -16.35 -11.91 17.25
N LEU A 210 -17.11 -12.52 16.34
CA LEU A 210 -17.81 -11.78 15.27
C LEU A 210 -18.80 -10.75 15.84
N THR A 211 -19.47 -11.06 16.95
CA THR A 211 -20.41 -10.14 17.61
C THR A 211 -19.71 -8.87 18.10
N LYS A 212 -18.48 -9.00 18.61
CA LYS A 212 -17.64 -7.86 19.05
C LYS A 212 -16.98 -7.12 17.88
N ALA A 213 -16.49 -7.86 16.89
CA ALA A 213 -15.77 -7.30 15.76
C ALA A 213 -16.67 -6.57 14.76
N TYR A 214 -17.91 -7.03 14.56
CA TYR A 214 -18.85 -6.47 13.59
C TYR A 214 -19.07 -4.95 13.71
N PRO A 215 -19.43 -4.37 14.87
CA PRO A 215 -19.61 -2.92 14.99
C PRO A 215 -18.34 -2.12 14.69
N LEU A 216 -17.15 -2.67 14.97
CA LEU A 216 -15.87 -2.03 14.63
C LEU A 216 -15.64 -2.07 13.12
N ALA A 217 -15.91 -3.19 12.44
CA ALA A 217 -15.85 -3.26 10.98
C ALA A 217 -16.80 -2.25 10.31
N VAL A 218 -18.02 -2.11 10.83
CA VAL A 218 -18.98 -1.07 10.38
C VAL A 218 -18.39 0.33 10.57
N ARG A 219 -17.81 0.64 11.74
CA ARG A 219 -17.20 1.95 12.00
C ARG A 219 -15.99 2.23 11.09
N ASN A 220 -15.19 1.21 10.79
CA ASN A 220 -14.08 1.35 9.85
C ASN A 220 -14.56 1.62 8.43
N TYR A 221 -15.65 0.99 7.99
CA TYR A 221 -16.28 1.28 6.71
C TYR A 221 -16.77 2.74 6.63
N GLU A 222 -17.32 3.28 7.71
CA GLU A 222 -17.90 4.63 7.74
C GLU A 222 -16.90 5.74 7.39
N ILE A 223 -15.59 5.53 7.62
CA ILE A 223 -14.51 6.43 7.20
C ILE A 223 -14.64 6.78 5.71
N TRP A 224 -14.85 5.77 4.87
CA TRP A 224 -14.88 5.88 3.42
C TRP A 224 -16.18 6.46 2.85
N THR A 225 -17.14 6.77 3.72
CA THR A 225 -18.43 7.38 3.35
C THR A 225 -18.59 8.80 3.88
N ARG A 226 -17.57 9.30 4.60
CA ARG A 226 -17.50 10.69 5.05
C ARG A 226 -17.45 11.65 3.88
N PRO A 227 -17.93 12.91 4.06
CA PRO A 227 -17.94 13.90 2.98
C PRO A 227 -16.60 14.06 2.25
N GLU A 228 -15.49 14.00 2.96
CA GLU A 228 -14.14 14.17 2.44
C GLU A 228 -13.76 13.06 1.45
N HIS A 229 -14.12 11.81 1.76
CA HIS A 229 -13.87 10.62 0.93
C HIS A 229 -14.89 10.45 -0.20
N ARG A 230 -15.92 11.29 -0.33
CA ARG A 230 -16.86 11.21 -1.46
C ARG A 230 -16.23 11.73 -2.74
N ALA A 231 -16.37 10.97 -3.83
CA ALA A 231 -15.94 11.39 -5.15
C ALA A 231 -17.06 12.19 -5.85
N GLY A 232 -17.28 13.43 -5.41
CA GLY A 232 -18.39 14.27 -5.88
C GLY A 232 -19.74 13.60 -5.69
N ASP A 233 -20.64 13.75 -6.68
CA ASP A 233 -22.00 13.19 -6.65
C ASP A 233 -22.09 11.81 -7.32
N THR A 234 -20.95 11.13 -7.53
CA THR A 234 -20.91 9.84 -8.25
C THR A 234 -21.52 8.68 -7.45
N GLY A 235 -21.63 8.82 -6.13
CA GLY A 235 -21.93 7.71 -5.22
C GLY A 235 -20.73 6.81 -4.92
N LEU A 236 -19.54 7.14 -5.46
CA LEU A 236 -18.28 6.44 -5.23
C LEU A 236 -17.41 7.17 -4.19
N ALA A 237 -16.41 6.47 -3.69
CA ALA A 237 -15.40 7.02 -2.80
C ALA A 237 -14.10 7.35 -3.56
N ARG A 238 -13.27 8.19 -2.93
CA ARG A 238 -11.89 8.55 -3.31
C ARG A 238 -10.97 8.36 -2.11
N TYR A 239 -9.67 8.22 -2.36
CA TYR A 239 -8.66 8.38 -1.30
C TYR A 239 -8.52 9.86 -0.92
N TYR A 240 -8.43 10.12 0.39
CA TYR A 240 -8.32 11.45 0.97
C TYR A 240 -7.74 11.40 2.40
N ASP A 241 -6.49 11.81 2.57
CA ASP A 241 -5.88 12.04 3.90
C ASP A 241 -6.39 13.37 4.49
N LEU A 242 -6.73 13.36 5.79
CA LEU A 242 -7.27 14.51 6.50
C LEU A 242 -6.20 15.54 6.94
N GLY A 243 -4.92 15.24 6.72
CA GLY A 243 -3.78 16.10 6.98
C GLY A 243 -3.50 17.11 5.86
N ASN A 244 -2.61 18.07 6.14
CA ASN A 244 -2.28 19.18 5.22
C ASN A 244 -0.76 19.30 5.02
N GLY A 245 -0.36 19.90 3.89
CA GLY A 245 1.04 20.16 3.56
C GLY A 245 1.86 18.87 3.36
N PRO A 246 3.20 18.95 3.36
CA PRO A 246 4.04 17.76 3.24
C PRO A 246 3.82 16.80 4.42
N VAL A 247 4.05 15.52 4.16
CA VAL A 247 3.92 14.48 5.18
C VAL A 247 5.01 14.58 6.26
N LEU A 248 4.68 14.18 7.50
CA LEU A 248 5.59 14.30 8.64
C LEU A 248 6.72 13.26 8.62
N GLU A 249 6.51 12.12 7.96
CA GLU A 249 7.53 11.09 7.77
C GLU A 249 8.53 11.41 6.63
N ALA A 250 8.34 12.52 5.90
CA ALA A 250 9.32 12.95 4.89
C ALA A 250 10.62 13.41 5.57
N LYS A 251 11.73 12.73 5.24
CA LYS A 251 13.06 13.02 5.79
C LYS A 251 13.58 14.41 5.38
N ASP A 252 13.30 14.82 4.14
CA ASP A 252 13.74 16.07 3.54
C ASP A 252 12.79 16.50 2.39
N SER A 253 13.14 17.58 1.70
CA SER A 253 12.36 18.14 0.59
C SER A 253 12.75 17.59 -0.79
N GLU A 254 13.68 16.64 -0.92
CA GLU A 254 14.25 16.26 -2.22
C GLU A 254 13.24 15.57 -3.13
N PHE A 255 12.30 14.79 -2.59
CA PHE A 255 11.18 14.26 -3.36
C PHE A 255 10.39 15.39 -4.05
N TYR A 256 9.95 16.38 -3.27
CA TYR A 256 9.18 17.51 -3.77
C TYR A 256 9.99 18.39 -4.75
N LYS A 257 11.30 18.55 -4.53
CA LYS A 257 12.19 19.21 -5.50
C LYS A 257 12.32 18.42 -6.80
N GLY A 258 12.40 17.09 -6.73
CA GLY A 258 12.41 16.21 -7.91
C GLY A 258 11.16 16.38 -8.76
N VAL A 259 9.99 16.39 -8.12
CA VAL A 259 8.70 16.66 -8.76
C VAL A 259 8.71 18.01 -9.47
N MET A 260 9.10 19.09 -8.76
CA MET A 260 9.14 20.43 -9.36
C MET A 260 10.10 20.52 -10.54
N ARG A 261 11.31 19.97 -10.44
CA ARG A 261 12.26 19.93 -11.56
C ARG A 261 11.67 19.22 -12.77
N TRP A 262 10.97 18.10 -12.55
CA TRP A 262 10.31 17.37 -13.61
C TRP A 262 9.19 18.20 -14.27
N LEU A 263 8.31 18.83 -13.48
CA LEU A 263 7.21 19.65 -13.99
C LEU A 263 7.71 20.88 -14.76
N ILE A 264 8.76 21.55 -14.27
CA ILE A 264 9.41 22.68 -14.96
C ILE A 264 9.96 22.25 -16.32
N ALA A 265 10.55 21.05 -16.40
CA ALA A 265 11.04 20.49 -17.66
C ALA A 265 9.91 19.98 -18.58
N HIS A 266 8.72 19.73 -18.05
CA HIS A 266 7.57 19.17 -18.77
C HIS A 266 6.31 20.02 -18.57
N PRO A 267 6.29 21.29 -19.01
CA PRO A 267 5.19 22.22 -18.71
C PRO A 267 3.84 21.83 -19.33
N LYS A 268 3.82 20.90 -20.30
CA LYS A 268 2.58 20.37 -20.89
C LYS A 268 1.90 19.33 -19.99
N ASP A 269 2.66 18.74 -19.08
CA ASP A 269 2.22 17.70 -18.17
C ASP A 269 1.88 18.26 -16.78
N ASP A 270 2.08 19.56 -16.54
CA ASP A 270 1.73 20.24 -15.29
C ASP A 270 0.23 20.58 -15.24
N PRO A 271 -0.57 19.94 -14.36
CA PRO A 271 -2.00 20.23 -14.21
C PRO A 271 -2.28 21.54 -13.44
N GLY A 272 -1.24 22.28 -13.05
CA GLY A 272 -1.33 23.46 -12.18
C GLY A 272 -0.76 23.22 -10.78
N TYR A 273 0.21 22.32 -10.66
CA TYR A 273 0.88 21.98 -9.41
C TYR A 273 1.95 23.00 -9.03
N LEU A 274 2.46 23.80 -9.98
CA LEU A 274 3.47 24.81 -9.71
C LEU A 274 2.85 26.16 -9.40
N ILE A 275 3.27 26.77 -8.30
CA ILE A 275 2.95 28.15 -7.95
C ILE A 275 4.23 28.96 -7.77
N LYS A 276 4.20 30.24 -8.15
CA LYS A 276 5.30 31.16 -7.87
C LYS A 276 5.44 31.41 -6.38
N GLY A 277 6.67 31.46 -5.89
CA GLY A 277 6.97 31.81 -4.51
C GLY A 277 8.45 32.08 -4.29
N SER A 278 8.76 32.98 -3.35
CA SER A 278 10.14 33.26 -2.94
C SER A 278 10.76 32.07 -2.19
N GLN A 279 12.08 31.87 -2.33
CA GLN A 279 12.83 30.95 -1.49
C GLN A 279 12.80 31.40 -0.03
N HIS A 280 12.87 32.71 0.20
CA HIS A 280 12.81 33.36 1.50
C HIS A 280 11.61 34.33 1.52
N PRO A 281 10.39 33.83 1.78
CA PRO A 281 9.18 34.64 1.79
C PRO A 281 9.13 35.58 3.01
N ASP A 282 8.63 36.79 2.81
CA ASP A 282 8.31 37.73 3.89
C ASP A 282 7.00 37.33 4.60
N ASP A 283 6.57 38.09 5.61
CA ASP A 283 5.36 37.78 6.38
C ASP A 283 4.08 37.68 5.52
N ALA A 284 3.94 38.55 4.52
CA ALA A 284 2.76 38.57 3.66
C ALA A 284 2.75 37.34 2.73
N GLU A 285 3.91 37.02 2.16
CA GLU A 285 4.06 35.84 1.30
C GLU A 285 3.93 34.53 2.09
N VAL A 286 4.41 34.48 3.34
CA VAL A 286 4.19 33.33 4.24
C VAL A 286 2.70 33.10 4.47
N ALA A 287 1.92 34.16 4.73
CA ALA A 287 0.47 34.04 4.92
C ALA A 287 -0.21 33.49 3.66
N ARG A 288 0.18 33.96 2.48
CA ARG A 288 -0.32 33.46 1.20
C ARG A 288 0.06 31.99 0.95
N LEU A 289 1.32 31.63 1.19
CA LEU A 289 1.82 30.27 0.97
C LEU A 289 1.18 29.26 1.90
N LYS A 290 0.82 29.65 3.13
CA LYS A 290 0.11 28.79 4.08
C LYS A 290 -1.21 28.25 3.52
N GLU A 291 -1.90 29.04 2.69
CA GLU A 291 -3.16 28.64 2.03
C GLU A 291 -2.92 28.01 0.66
N ALA A 292 -2.06 28.62 -0.17
CA ALA A 292 -1.89 28.22 -1.57
C ALA A 292 -0.88 27.08 -1.80
N SER A 293 -0.06 26.76 -0.79
CA SER A 293 1.03 25.79 -0.83
C SER A 293 1.09 25.01 0.48
N CYS A 294 2.01 25.38 1.38
CA CYS A 294 2.15 24.79 2.70
C CYS A 294 2.74 25.83 3.67
N ASP A 295 2.63 25.58 4.97
CA ASP A 295 3.17 26.45 6.01
C ASP A 295 4.71 26.28 6.13
N VAL A 296 5.44 27.19 5.50
CA VAL A 296 6.92 27.21 5.47
C VAL A 296 7.55 27.51 6.84
N ARG A 297 6.79 28.02 7.82
CA ARG A 297 7.29 28.24 9.19
C ARG A 297 7.07 27.04 10.08
N ALA A 298 6.01 26.29 9.84
CA ALA A 298 5.68 25.09 10.61
C ALA A 298 6.41 23.83 10.12
N SER A 299 6.85 23.79 8.85
CA SER A 299 7.48 22.60 8.27
C SER A 299 8.79 22.91 7.55
N LYS A 300 9.88 22.30 8.01
CA LYS A 300 11.20 22.36 7.34
C LYS A 300 11.16 21.75 5.94
N VAL A 301 10.35 20.70 5.76
CA VAL A 301 10.15 20.07 4.45
C VAL A 301 9.46 21.04 3.49
N CYS A 302 8.45 21.78 3.97
CA CYS A 302 7.78 22.81 3.20
C CYS A 302 8.72 23.98 2.87
N GLU A 303 9.46 24.46 3.87
CA GLU A 303 10.45 25.54 3.72
C GLU A 303 11.43 25.22 2.59
N GLY A 304 12.04 24.04 2.64
CA GLY A 304 13.02 23.56 1.67
C GLY A 304 12.44 23.12 0.32
N ALA A 305 11.12 22.94 0.18
CA ALA A 305 10.46 22.55 -1.06
C ALA A 305 10.30 23.76 -2.00
N TRP A 306 11.43 24.20 -2.57
CA TRP A 306 11.52 25.30 -3.53
C TRP A 306 12.52 24.99 -4.65
N VAL A 307 12.16 25.29 -5.91
CA VAL A 307 13.02 25.16 -7.10
C VAL A 307 12.73 26.28 -8.08
N ASP A 308 13.75 27.05 -8.49
CA ASP A 308 13.70 28.04 -9.58
C ASP A 308 12.50 29.02 -9.53
N GLY A 309 12.16 29.50 -8.32
CA GLY A 309 11.06 30.43 -8.10
C GLY A 309 9.67 29.77 -8.01
N TYR A 310 9.62 28.44 -7.96
CA TYR A 310 8.41 27.66 -7.83
C TYR A 310 8.35 26.89 -6.51
N ARG A 311 7.12 26.68 -6.06
CA ARG A 311 6.70 25.77 -4.99
C ARG A 311 5.56 24.90 -5.50
N LEU A 312 5.26 23.82 -4.79
CA LEU A 312 4.08 22.99 -5.08
C LEU A 312 2.82 23.59 -4.44
N THR A 313 1.68 23.45 -5.11
CA THR A 313 0.39 23.92 -4.60
C THR A 313 -0.12 23.07 -3.44
N ALA A 314 -1.04 23.62 -2.64
CA ALA A 314 -1.74 22.88 -1.60
C ALA A 314 -2.47 21.64 -2.17
N ASP A 315 -3.05 21.79 -3.37
CA ASP A 315 -3.73 20.69 -4.08
C ASP A 315 -2.77 19.52 -4.37
N TYR A 316 -1.52 19.79 -4.78
CA TYR A 316 -0.53 18.73 -4.95
C TYR A 316 -0.22 18.00 -3.63
N PHE A 317 -0.10 18.73 -2.51
CA PHE A 317 0.14 18.08 -1.21
C PHE A 317 -1.04 17.21 -0.77
N HIS A 318 -2.28 17.61 -1.08
CA HIS A 318 -3.45 16.74 -0.88
C HIS A 318 -3.39 15.49 -1.75
N GLY A 319 -2.98 15.63 -3.02
CA GLY A 319 -2.77 14.50 -3.93
C GLY A 319 -1.66 13.55 -3.46
N ASP A 320 -0.52 14.06 -3.01
CA ASP A 320 0.58 13.26 -2.44
C ASP A 320 0.12 12.45 -1.22
N ARG A 321 -0.65 13.07 -0.33
CA ARG A 321 -1.18 12.37 0.84
C ARG A 321 -2.24 11.32 0.49
N ALA A 322 -3.15 11.64 -0.44
CA ALA A 322 -4.13 10.69 -0.94
C ALA A 322 -3.47 9.51 -1.70
N MET A 323 -2.39 9.75 -2.44
CA MET A 323 -1.57 8.71 -3.07
C MET A 323 -0.97 7.75 -2.04
N ARG A 324 -0.50 8.27 -0.90
CA ARG A 324 0.01 7.44 0.21
C ARG A 324 -1.11 6.65 0.89
N GLU A 325 -2.32 7.21 0.98
CA GLU A 325 -3.50 6.48 1.45
C GLU A 325 -3.91 5.37 0.47
N SER A 326 -3.68 5.56 -0.84
CA SER A 326 -3.95 4.53 -1.85
C SER A 326 -2.95 3.37 -1.83
N GLY A 327 -1.81 3.52 -1.14
CA GLY A 327 -0.70 2.57 -1.16
C GLY A 327 0.10 2.55 -2.46
N PHE A 328 -0.16 3.48 -3.41
CA PHE A 328 0.53 3.54 -4.71
C PHE A 328 1.51 4.72 -4.78
N ASP A 329 2.25 4.99 -3.71
CA ASP A 329 3.28 6.02 -3.63
C ASP A 329 4.65 5.52 -4.19
N THR A 330 5.16 6.01 -5.31
CA THR A 330 4.53 6.91 -6.28
C THR A 330 4.15 6.22 -7.58
N ASN A 331 3.06 6.70 -8.18
CA ASN A 331 2.52 6.27 -9.46
C ASN A 331 2.36 7.47 -10.40
N SER A 332 1.91 7.22 -11.62
CA SER A 332 1.58 8.29 -12.58
C SER A 332 0.20 8.16 -13.20
N HIS A 333 -0.66 7.26 -12.70
CA HIS A 333 -2.01 7.09 -13.25
C HIS A 333 -3.00 8.13 -12.70
N PHE A 334 -2.75 8.66 -11.50
CA PHE A 334 -3.46 9.82 -10.93
C PHE A 334 -2.74 11.16 -11.21
N GLY A 335 -2.24 11.33 -12.43
CA GLY A 335 -1.40 12.48 -12.82
C GLY A 335 0.07 12.32 -12.41
N PRO A 336 0.94 13.29 -12.74
CA PRO A 336 2.37 13.22 -12.44
C PRO A 336 2.61 12.97 -10.94
N PHE A 337 3.33 11.88 -10.63
CA PHE A 337 3.67 11.47 -9.27
C PHE A 337 2.46 11.36 -8.32
N GLY A 338 1.28 11.00 -8.85
CA GLY A 338 0.05 10.84 -8.09
C GLY A 338 -0.53 12.14 -7.51
N GLY A 339 -0.08 13.30 -8.00
CA GLY A 339 -0.46 14.61 -7.47
C GLY A 339 -1.95 14.98 -7.59
N SER A 340 -2.76 14.19 -8.31
CA SER A 340 -4.21 14.36 -8.42
C SER A 340 -5.00 13.19 -7.81
N THR A 341 -4.41 12.34 -6.96
CA THR A 341 -5.09 11.14 -6.45
C THR A 341 -6.46 11.44 -5.82
N HIS A 342 -6.59 12.53 -5.07
CA HIS A 342 -7.86 12.96 -4.46
C HIS A 342 -8.90 13.48 -5.48
N HIS A 343 -8.59 13.61 -6.76
CA HIS A 343 -9.55 13.96 -7.81
C HIS A 343 -10.25 12.74 -8.43
N TYR A 344 -9.86 11.52 -8.06
CA TYR A 344 -10.35 10.30 -8.71
C TYR A 344 -11.27 9.48 -7.82
N ALA A 345 -12.40 9.04 -8.39
CA ALA A 345 -13.03 7.79 -7.98
C ALA A 345 -12.28 6.65 -8.70
N ASP A 346 -11.58 5.80 -7.96
CA ASP A 346 -10.75 4.77 -8.59
C ASP A 346 -11.37 3.36 -8.49
N ALA A 347 -10.98 2.50 -9.44
CA ALA A 347 -11.46 1.14 -9.53
C ALA A 347 -10.94 0.26 -8.39
N SER A 348 -9.81 0.60 -7.76
CA SER A 348 -9.29 -0.16 -6.62
C SER A 348 -10.16 0.04 -5.38
N LEU A 349 -10.26 1.26 -4.85
CA LEU A 349 -10.97 1.56 -3.61
C LEU A 349 -12.43 1.13 -3.68
N ASN A 350 -13.11 1.43 -4.78
CA ASN A 350 -14.53 1.13 -4.91
C ASN A 350 -14.81 -0.37 -5.07
N SER A 351 -13.86 -1.15 -5.61
CA SER A 351 -13.94 -2.62 -5.57
C SER A 351 -13.76 -3.13 -4.14
N LEU A 352 -12.82 -2.58 -3.38
CA LEU A 352 -12.59 -2.96 -1.99
C LEU A 352 -13.80 -2.64 -1.12
N LEU A 353 -14.42 -1.47 -1.30
CA LEU A 353 -15.64 -1.10 -0.58
C LEU A 353 -16.85 -1.94 -0.97
N TYR A 354 -16.98 -2.32 -2.26
CA TYR A 354 -18.02 -3.27 -2.67
C TYR A 354 -17.82 -4.62 -1.97
N ARG A 355 -16.58 -5.11 -1.91
CA ARG A 355 -16.27 -6.33 -1.17
C ARG A 355 -16.56 -6.18 0.32
N TYR A 356 -16.24 -5.02 0.90
CA TYR A 356 -16.50 -4.69 2.29
C TYR A 356 -18.00 -4.72 2.62
N GLU A 357 -18.84 -4.13 1.77
CA GLU A 357 -20.29 -4.15 1.89
C GLU A 357 -20.84 -5.59 1.78
N ARG A 358 -20.29 -6.39 0.87
CA ARG A 358 -20.64 -7.82 0.73
C ARG A 358 -20.30 -8.62 1.98
N ASP A 359 -19.10 -8.44 2.53
CA ASP A 359 -18.67 -9.14 3.74
C ASP A 359 -19.52 -8.69 4.95
N LEU A 360 -19.82 -7.39 5.10
CA LEU A 360 -20.69 -6.87 6.17
C LEU A 360 -22.12 -7.40 6.08
N HIS A 361 -22.66 -7.57 4.87
CA HIS A 361 -23.92 -8.27 4.64
C HIS A 361 -23.85 -9.71 5.18
N ASP A 362 -22.81 -10.46 4.83
CA ASP A 362 -22.68 -11.86 5.21
C ASP A 362 -22.47 -12.01 6.73
N PHE A 363 -21.70 -11.12 7.35
CA PHE A 363 -21.53 -11.04 8.81
C PHE A 363 -22.86 -10.72 9.50
N ALA A 364 -23.65 -9.80 8.96
CA ALA A 364 -24.97 -9.46 9.48
C ALA A 364 -25.93 -10.66 9.41
N LEU A 365 -25.95 -11.39 8.29
CA LEU A 365 -26.74 -12.61 8.13
C LEU A 365 -26.34 -13.67 9.15
N GLN A 366 -25.03 -13.92 9.29
CA GLN A 366 -24.54 -14.81 10.32
C GLN A 366 -25.10 -14.35 11.67
N LEU A 367 -24.92 -13.07 12.03
CA LEU A 367 -25.37 -12.47 13.29
C LEU A 367 -26.89 -12.42 13.52
N GLY A 368 -27.72 -12.80 12.54
CA GLY A 368 -29.18 -12.69 12.62
C GLY A 368 -29.68 -11.25 12.53
N LYS A 369 -28.85 -10.33 12.03
CA LYS A 369 -29.14 -8.90 11.88
C LYS A 369 -29.73 -8.61 10.50
N ALA A 370 -30.96 -9.08 10.25
CA ALA A 370 -31.60 -8.97 8.93
C ALA A 370 -31.68 -7.54 8.40
N GLY A 371 -32.00 -6.55 9.24
CA GLY A 371 -32.06 -5.14 8.82
C GLY A 371 -30.70 -4.58 8.38
N ASP A 372 -29.62 -4.98 9.04
CA ASP A 372 -28.27 -4.59 8.62
C ASP A 372 -27.88 -5.29 7.31
N ALA A 373 -28.22 -6.58 7.17
CA ALA A 373 -27.98 -7.31 5.93
C ALA A 373 -28.68 -6.63 4.73
N ASP A 374 -29.96 -6.29 4.86
CA ASP A 374 -30.70 -5.57 3.80
C ASP A 374 -30.08 -4.21 3.46
N ARG A 375 -29.58 -3.48 4.48
CA ARG A 375 -28.86 -2.21 4.28
C ARG A 375 -27.59 -2.44 3.45
N TRP A 376 -26.79 -3.44 3.81
CA TRP A 376 -25.52 -3.72 3.15
C TRP A 376 -25.71 -4.26 1.72
N ALA A 377 -26.74 -5.06 1.48
CA ALA A 377 -27.12 -5.47 0.12
C ALA A 377 -27.42 -4.25 -0.77
N LYS A 378 -28.24 -3.31 -0.28
CA LYS A 378 -28.56 -2.08 -1.01
C LYS A 378 -27.33 -1.19 -1.26
N ALA A 379 -26.42 -1.11 -0.28
CA ALA A 379 -25.17 -0.38 -0.44
C ALA A 379 -24.29 -0.98 -1.54
N ALA A 380 -24.10 -2.31 -1.52
CA ALA A 380 -23.35 -3.05 -2.54
C ALA A 380 -23.96 -2.88 -3.93
N ASP A 381 -25.29 -3.00 -4.07
CA ASP A 381 -26.01 -2.81 -5.33
C ASP A 381 -25.82 -1.39 -5.88
N ALA A 382 -25.96 -0.37 -5.01
CA ALA A 382 -25.76 1.02 -5.39
C ALA A 382 -24.33 1.31 -5.83
N ARG A 383 -23.33 0.77 -5.11
CA ARG A 383 -21.92 0.93 -5.46
C ARG A 383 -21.59 0.25 -6.78
N LYS A 384 -22.05 -1.00 -6.98
CA LYS A 384 -21.85 -1.72 -8.24
C LYS A 384 -22.45 -0.93 -9.41
N ALA A 385 -23.67 -0.39 -9.27
CA ALA A 385 -24.29 0.43 -10.30
C ALA A 385 -23.49 1.70 -10.59
N ALA A 386 -22.93 2.34 -9.56
CA ALA A 386 -22.06 3.51 -9.73
C ALA A 386 -20.72 3.14 -10.41
N MET A 387 -20.11 2.00 -10.07
CA MET A 387 -18.90 1.50 -10.72
C MET A 387 -19.15 1.20 -12.20
N ASP A 388 -20.27 0.54 -12.53
CA ASP A 388 -20.66 0.25 -13.91
C ASP A 388 -20.93 1.54 -14.71
N LYS A 389 -21.39 2.62 -14.06
CA LYS A 389 -21.66 3.91 -14.70
C LYS A 389 -20.41 4.75 -14.94
N TYR A 390 -19.55 4.85 -13.94
CA TYR A 390 -18.44 5.82 -13.94
C TYR A 390 -17.09 5.19 -14.25
N LEU A 391 -16.89 3.92 -13.90
CA LEU A 391 -15.59 3.27 -13.99
C LEU A 391 -15.52 2.27 -15.16
N TRP A 392 -16.62 1.66 -15.57
CA TRP A 392 -16.61 0.74 -16.71
C TRP A 392 -16.55 1.50 -18.05
N SER A 393 -15.61 1.11 -18.92
CA SER A 393 -15.50 1.62 -20.30
C SER A 393 -15.80 0.51 -21.29
N ASP A 394 -16.98 0.52 -21.92
CA ASP A 394 -17.34 -0.42 -22.99
C ASP A 394 -16.37 -0.33 -24.18
N LYS A 395 -15.95 0.91 -24.50
CA LYS A 395 -15.00 1.19 -25.59
C LYS A 395 -13.66 0.49 -25.34
N ASP A 396 -13.15 0.58 -24.12
CA ASP A 396 -11.84 0.05 -23.78
C ASP A 396 -11.91 -1.41 -23.32
N GLY A 397 -13.09 -1.91 -22.97
CA GLY A 397 -13.32 -3.25 -22.41
C GLY A 397 -12.58 -3.47 -21.09
N MET A 398 -12.51 -2.44 -20.25
CA MET A 398 -11.84 -2.46 -18.95
C MET A 398 -12.41 -1.40 -18.02
N TYR A 399 -12.10 -1.51 -16.73
CA TYR A 399 -12.37 -0.45 -15.77
C TYR A 399 -11.29 0.65 -15.87
N ARG A 400 -11.72 1.90 -15.72
CA ARG A 400 -10.93 3.13 -15.73
C ARG A 400 -11.28 3.92 -14.49
N ASP A 401 -10.31 4.55 -13.89
CA ASP A 401 -10.58 5.49 -12.80
C ASP A 401 -11.28 6.73 -13.37
N TYR A 402 -12.10 7.41 -12.58
CA TYR A 402 -12.89 8.56 -13.04
C TYR A 402 -12.45 9.82 -12.30
N ASP A 403 -11.86 10.75 -13.05
CA ASP A 403 -11.58 12.10 -12.59
C ASP A 403 -12.91 12.86 -12.49
N PHE A 404 -13.45 12.98 -11.28
CA PHE A 404 -14.75 13.60 -11.06
C PHE A 404 -14.67 15.14 -11.08
N VAL A 405 -13.46 15.71 -11.01
CA VAL A 405 -13.23 17.15 -11.13
C VAL A 405 -13.26 17.56 -12.60
N ALA A 406 -12.57 16.81 -13.46
CA ALA A 406 -12.55 17.05 -14.90
C ALA A 406 -13.66 16.31 -15.68
N ALA A 407 -14.48 15.52 -14.98
CA ALA A 407 -15.57 14.71 -15.52
C ALA A 407 -15.15 13.80 -16.68
N LYS A 408 -14.01 13.10 -16.52
CA LYS A 408 -13.45 12.24 -17.58
C LYS A 408 -12.81 10.97 -17.00
N PRO A 409 -12.77 9.86 -17.77
CA PRO A 409 -12.02 8.68 -17.37
C PRO A 409 -10.51 8.93 -17.41
N SER A 410 -9.77 8.13 -16.64
CA SER A 410 -8.31 8.14 -16.63
C SER A 410 -7.77 7.79 -18.02
N PRO A 411 -6.71 8.49 -18.47
CA PRO A 411 -6.26 8.39 -19.85
C PRO A 411 -5.53 7.08 -20.18
N TYR A 412 -5.05 6.35 -19.17
CA TYR A 412 -4.20 5.17 -19.36
C TYR A 412 -4.74 3.94 -18.63
N PRO A 413 -4.56 2.72 -19.21
CA PRO A 413 -4.86 1.48 -18.50
C PRO A 413 -4.00 1.33 -17.24
N TYR A 414 -4.58 0.76 -16.19
CA TYR A 414 -3.87 0.41 -14.97
C TYR A 414 -4.31 -0.97 -14.46
N VAL A 415 -3.40 -1.70 -13.82
CA VAL A 415 -3.64 -3.10 -13.39
C VAL A 415 -4.78 -3.22 -12.37
N THR A 416 -5.19 -2.13 -11.73
CA THR A 416 -6.36 -2.10 -10.84
C THR A 416 -7.67 -2.47 -11.55
N THR A 417 -7.71 -2.54 -12.89
CA THR A 417 -8.85 -3.09 -13.63
C THR A 417 -9.23 -4.53 -13.25
N TYR A 418 -8.35 -5.29 -12.60
CA TYR A 418 -8.67 -6.64 -12.11
C TYR A 418 -9.28 -6.66 -10.70
N TYR A 419 -9.26 -5.56 -9.95
CA TYR A 419 -9.85 -5.49 -8.62
C TYR A 419 -11.37 -5.80 -8.61
N PRO A 420 -12.17 -5.33 -9.59
CA PRO A 420 -13.59 -5.69 -9.67
C PRO A 420 -13.86 -7.19 -9.83
N LEU A 421 -12.93 -7.95 -10.41
CA LEU A 421 -13.03 -9.42 -10.47
C LEU A 421 -12.77 -10.01 -9.08
N TRP A 422 -11.70 -9.60 -8.39
CA TRP A 422 -11.44 -10.08 -7.02
C TRP A 422 -12.59 -9.75 -6.04
N ALA A 423 -13.19 -8.58 -6.20
CA ALA A 423 -14.30 -8.15 -5.36
C ALA A 423 -15.64 -8.84 -5.70
N GLY A 424 -15.75 -9.50 -6.86
CA GLY A 424 -17.00 -10.06 -7.35
C GLY A 424 -18.00 -9.01 -7.87
N ALA A 425 -17.51 -7.82 -8.27
CA ALA A 425 -18.32 -6.71 -8.75
C ALA A 425 -18.59 -6.77 -10.25
N ALA A 426 -17.70 -7.40 -11.02
CA ALA A 426 -17.84 -7.51 -12.47
C ALA A 426 -18.95 -8.51 -12.87
N SER A 427 -19.70 -8.21 -13.92
CA SER A 427 -20.50 -9.22 -14.62
C SER A 427 -19.60 -10.23 -15.34
N PRO A 428 -20.10 -11.44 -15.69
CA PRO A 428 -19.34 -12.38 -16.52
C PRO A 428 -18.85 -11.78 -17.85
N GLN A 429 -19.63 -10.89 -18.46
CA GLN A 429 -19.27 -10.18 -19.70
C GLN A 429 -18.14 -9.19 -19.47
N GLN A 430 -18.23 -8.36 -18.43
CA GLN A 430 -17.16 -7.44 -18.04
C GLN A 430 -15.87 -8.20 -17.71
N ALA A 431 -15.98 -9.32 -16.98
CA ALA A 431 -14.84 -10.15 -16.63
C ALA A 431 -14.16 -10.78 -17.85
N ALA A 432 -14.94 -11.28 -18.82
CA ALA A 432 -14.41 -11.78 -20.09
C ALA A 432 -13.69 -10.68 -20.90
N ALA A 433 -14.24 -9.46 -20.92
CA ALA A 433 -13.63 -8.32 -21.57
C ALA A 433 -12.31 -7.90 -20.88
N VAL A 434 -12.28 -7.80 -19.54
CA VAL A 434 -11.06 -7.52 -18.75
C VAL A 434 -10.00 -8.59 -18.95
N ARG A 435 -10.39 -9.87 -18.96
CA ARG A 435 -9.50 -11.01 -19.28
C ARG A 435 -8.87 -10.84 -20.68
N GLY A 436 -9.63 -10.33 -21.65
CA GLY A 436 -9.12 -9.96 -22.99
C GLY A 436 -8.05 -8.85 -23.00
N LYS A 437 -7.79 -8.18 -21.87
CA LYS A 437 -6.80 -7.10 -21.73
C LYS A 437 -5.51 -7.54 -21.03
N LEU A 438 -5.34 -8.83 -20.74
CA LEU A 438 -4.11 -9.37 -20.15
C LEU A 438 -2.85 -8.94 -20.90
N GLY A 439 -2.87 -8.93 -22.24
CA GLY A 439 -1.74 -8.50 -23.07
C GLY A 439 -1.26 -7.06 -22.86
N VAL A 440 -2.04 -6.19 -22.20
CA VAL A 440 -1.60 -4.82 -21.84
C VAL A 440 -0.57 -4.85 -20.71
N PHE A 441 -0.77 -5.71 -19.72
CA PHE A 441 0.00 -5.74 -18.46
C PHE A 441 0.95 -6.93 -18.38
N GLU A 442 0.61 -8.02 -19.04
CA GLU A 442 1.37 -9.24 -18.93
C GLU A 442 2.74 -9.11 -19.62
N ARG A 443 3.77 -9.56 -18.90
CA ARG A 443 5.18 -9.60 -19.31
C ARG A 443 5.73 -11.00 -19.05
N LYS A 444 7.06 -11.14 -19.14
CA LYS A 444 7.75 -12.40 -18.83
C LYS A 444 7.53 -12.83 -17.38
N GLY A 445 7.69 -11.91 -16.43
CA GLY A 445 7.66 -12.17 -14.99
C GLY A 445 6.29 -12.11 -14.32
N GLY A 446 5.23 -11.73 -15.04
CA GLY A 446 3.90 -11.52 -14.46
C GLY A 446 3.21 -10.29 -15.04
N LEU A 447 2.51 -9.52 -14.22
CA LEU A 447 1.77 -8.31 -14.57
C LEU A 447 2.53 -7.06 -14.14
N SER A 448 2.82 -6.16 -15.09
CA SER A 448 3.27 -4.80 -14.79
C SER A 448 2.10 -3.92 -14.33
N MET A 449 2.39 -2.86 -13.60
CA MET A 449 1.36 -1.93 -13.10
C MET A 449 0.62 -1.19 -14.22
N ASP A 450 1.35 -0.78 -15.27
CA ASP A 450 0.82 -0.18 -16.49
C ASP A 450 1.67 -0.56 -17.71
N ASN A 451 1.62 0.24 -18.78
CA ASN A 451 2.42 0.06 -19.99
C ASN A 451 3.16 1.35 -20.41
N ARG A 452 3.48 2.24 -19.45
CA ARG A 452 4.12 3.53 -19.74
C ARG A 452 5.57 3.56 -19.23
N PRO A 453 6.54 4.02 -20.03
CA PRO A 453 7.95 4.02 -19.66
C PRO A 453 8.31 5.19 -18.74
N MET A 454 7.62 5.35 -17.60
CA MET A 454 7.94 6.38 -16.60
C MET A 454 8.87 5.84 -15.50
N ALA A 455 8.90 4.52 -15.28
CA ALA A 455 9.69 3.86 -14.24
C ALA A 455 9.54 4.49 -12.84
N VAL A 456 8.33 4.97 -12.53
CA VAL A 456 7.91 5.26 -11.16
C VAL A 456 7.70 3.93 -10.43
N GLN A 457 7.83 3.96 -9.10
CA GLN A 457 7.75 2.77 -8.27
C GLN A 457 6.52 1.88 -8.56
N TRP A 458 5.33 2.49 -8.67
CA TRP A 458 4.08 1.81 -9.04
C TRP A 458 3.72 2.02 -10.52
N GLY A 459 4.68 1.78 -11.42
CA GLY A 459 4.54 1.87 -12.88
C GLY A 459 5.34 0.78 -13.62
N ASP A 460 5.20 0.69 -14.93
CA ASP A 460 6.01 -0.21 -15.77
C ASP A 460 7.52 0.12 -15.64
N PRO A 461 8.40 -0.91 -15.60
CA PRO A 461 8.15 -2.34 -15.80
C PRO A 461 7.90 -3.12 -14.49
N PHE A 462 7.58 -2.45 -13.39
CA PHE A 462 7.51 -3.10 -12.08
C PHE A 462 6.15 -3.77 -11.83
N GLY A 463 6.20 -4.84 -11.05
CA GLY A 463 5.05 -5.61 -10.60
C GLY A 463 5.17 -5.97 -9.12
N TRP A 464 4.02 -6.12 -8.49
CA TRP A 464 3.88 -6.16 -7.04
C TRP A 464 3.03 -7.36 -6.62
N ALA A 465 3.42 -8.03 -5.53
CA ALA A 465 2.71 -9.20 -5.04
C ALA A 465 1.20 -8.94 -4.79
N PRO A 466 0.79 -7.82 -4.16
CA PRO A 466 -0.62 -7.47 -3.97
C PRO A 466 -1.46 -7.53 -5.25
N THR A 467 -1.02 -6.82 -6.30
CA THR A 467 -1.78 -6.72 -7.55
C THR A 467 -1.79 -8.02 -8.34
N HIS A 468 -0.73 -8.83 -8.23
CA HIS A 468 -0.71 -10.19 -8.77
C HIS A 468 -1.76 -11.07 -8.08
N TRP A 469 -1.81 -11.08 -6.76
CA TRP A 469 -2.78 -11.91 -6.04
C TRP A 469 -4.21 -11.53 -6.39
N LEU A 470 -4.54 -10.24 -6.34
CA LEU A 470 -5.90 -9.77 -6.64
C LEU A 470 -6.29 -10.09 -8.10
N ALA A 471 -5.38 -9.92 -9.06
CA ALA A 471 -5.66 -10.30 -10.45
C ALA A 471 -5.81 -11.81 -10.63
N VAL A 472 -4.89 -12.62 -10.09
CA VAL A 472 -4.91 -14.08 -10.18
C VAL A 472 -6.18 -14.65 -9.53
N LYS A 473 -6.48 -14.23 -8.30
CA LYS A 473 -7.66 -14.69 -7.57
C LYS A 473 -8.95 -14.27 -8.26
N GLY A 474 -9.03 -13.02 -8.74
CA GLY A 474 -10.18 -12.55 -9.50
C GLY A 474 -10.39 -13.31 -10.82
N LEU A 475 -9.31 -13.60 -11.56
CA LEU A 475 -9.41 -14.42 -12.77
C LEU A 475 -9.87 -15.85 -12.46
N ASP A 476 -9.33 -16.46 -11.40
CA ASP A 476 -9.68 -17.80 -10.97
C ASP A 476 -11.15 -17.91 -10.54
N ASP A 477 -11.64 -16.94 -9.76
CA ASP A 477 -13.03 -16.87 -9.29
C ASP A 477 -14.05 -16.75 -10.43
N TYR A 478 -13.66 -16.15 -11.55
CA TYR A 478 -14.48 -16.04 -12.76
C TYR A 478 -14.30 -17.20 -13.74
N GLY A 479 -13.58 -18.25 -13.35
CA GLY A 479 -13.40 -19.47 -14.14
C GLY A 479 -12.27 -19.39 -15.18
N PHE A 480 -11.46 -18.33 -15.19
CA PHE A 480 -10.30 -18.18 -16.08
C PHE A 480 -9.05 -18.87 -15.49
N HIS A 481 -9.22 -20.13 -15.07
CA HIS A 481 -8.24 -20.88 -14.30
C HIS A 481 -6.87 -21.02 -15.00
N ASP A 482 -6.86 -21.19 -16.32
CA ASP A 482 -5.60 -21.33 -17.07
C ASP A 482 -4.80 -20.02 -17.10
N ASP A 483 -5.49 -18.88 -17.24
CA ASP A 483 -4.85 -17.56 -17.19
C ASP A 483 -4.35 -17.27 -15.77
N ALA A 484 -5.15 -17.57 -14.75
CA ALA A 484 -4.78 -17.43 -13.34
C ALA A 484 -3.53 -18.26 -13.01
N ARG A 485 -3.52 -19.56 -13.31
CA ARG A 485 -2.35 -20.43 -13.09
C ARG A 485 -1.12 -19.98 -13.86
N ARG A 486 -1.28 -19.54 -15.11
CA ARG A 486 -0.17 -19.06 -15.94
C ARG A 486 0.48 -17.81 -15.36
N ILE A 487 -0.31 -16.84 -14.90
CA ILE A 487 0.19 -15.60 -14.27
C ILE A 487 0.81 -15.91 -12.91
N ALA A 488 0.18 -16.78 -12.11
CA ALA A 488 0.70 -17.26 -10.83
C ALA A 488 2.08 -17.90 -11.00
N ALA A 489 2.23 -18.83 -11.96
CA ALA A 489 3.49 -19.50 -12.24
C ALA A 489 4.60 -18.52 -12.67
N LYS A 490 4.27 -17.52 -13.51
CA LYS A 490 5.23 -16.49 -13.93
C LYS A 490 5.77 -15.68 -12.75
N PHE A 491 4.89 -15.23 -11.86
CA PHE A 491 5.28 -14.44 -10.71
C PHE A 491 6.03 -15.27 -9.67
N ALA A 492 5.57 -16.49 -9.37
CA ALA A 492 6.28 -17.41 -8.48
C ALA A 492 7.70 -17.70 -8.98
N THR A 493 7.86 -17.98 -10.28
CA THR A 493 9.19 -18.16 -10.91
C THR A 493 10.07 -16.92 -10.78
N THR A 494 9.48 -15.73 -10.87
CA THR A 494 10.21 -14.45 -10.71
C THR A 494 10.72 -14.28 -9.27
N VAL A 495 9.93 -14.68 -8.28
CA VAL A 495 10.34 -14.68 -6.87
C VAL A 495 11.45 -15.70 -6.63
N ASP A 496 11.30 -16.92 -7.15
CA ASP A 496 12.32 -17.98 -7.05
C ASP A 496 13.65 -17.57 -7.69
N GLN A 497 13.58 -16.90 -8.84
CA GLN A 497 14.77 -16.35 -9.50
C GLN A 497 15.43 -15.27 -8.66
N GLY A 498 14.66 -14.33 -8.11
CA GLY A 498 15.20 -13.29 -7.23
C GLY A 498 15.93 -13.86 -6.02
N LEU A 499 15.33 -14.86 -5.35
CA LEU A 499 15.96 -15.54 -4.22
C LEU A 499 17.24 -16.28 -4.64
N ALA A 500 17.24 -16.94 -5.80
CA ALA A 500 18.40 -17.67 -6.27
C ALA A 500 19.56 -16.74 -6.68
N ASP A 501 19.25 -15.52 -7.13
CA ASP A 501 20.24 -14.53 -7.55
C ASP A 501 20.98 -13.90 -6.37
N ASP A 502 20.29 -13.54 -5.29
CA ASP A 502 20.90 -12.78 -4.18
C ASP A 502 20.63 -13.30 -2.76
N GLY A 503 19.89 -14.41 -2.64
CA GLY A 503 19.56 -15.03 -1.36
C GLY A 503 18.41 -14.37 -0.59
N THR A 504 17.67 -13.44 -1.21
CA THR A 504 16.59 -12.69 -0.56
C THR A 504 15.28 -12.62 -1.35
N ILE A 505 14.16 -12.47 -0.64
CA ILE A 505 12.87 -12.07 -1.23
C ILE A 505 12.76 -10.54 -1.16
N ARG A 506 12.20 -9.92 -2.20
CA ARG A 506 12.12 -8.47 -2.35
C ARG A 506 10.68 -7.97 -2.29
N GLU A 507 10.56 -6.67 -2.05
CA GLU A 507 9.31 -5.92 -2.06
C GLU A 507 8.62 -5.92 -3.43
N LYS A 508 9.39 -5.65 -4.49
CA LYS A 508 8.91 -5.50 -5.86
C LYS A 508 9.89 -6.09 -6.87
N TYR A 509 9.39 -6.38 -8.06
CA TYR A 509 10.13 -7.11 -9.09
C TYR A 509 9.97 -6.45 -10.47
N ASN A 510 10.95 -6.67 -11.34
CA ASN A 510 10.92 -6.22 -12.72
C ASN A 510 10.25 -7.28 -13.60
N MET A 511 9.04 -6.98 -14.08
CA MET A 511 8.21 -7.94 -14.81
C MET A 511 8.70 -8.15 -16.25
N ALA A 512 9.37 -7.16 -16.84
CA ALA A 512 9.95 -7.30 -18.17
C ALA A 512 11.11 -8.31 -18.15
N LEU A 513 11.96 -8.26 -17.13
CA LEU A 513 13.12 -9.15 -16.98
C LEU A 513 12.77 -10.48 -16.30
N GLY A 514 11.77 -10.48 -15.42
CA GLY A 514 11.40 -11.62 -14.57
C GLY A 514 12.44 -11.86 -13.46
N ASN A 515 12.89 -10.79 -12.80
CA ASN A 515 13.88 -10.84 -11.72
C ASN A 515 13.72 -9.66 -10.75
N ALA A 516 14.64 -9.53 -9.80
CA ALA A 516 14.67 -8.47 -8.80
C ALA A 516 15.43 -7.18 -9.21
N ASP A 517 15.85 -7.04 -10.49
CA ASP A 517 16.58 -5.83 -10.97
C ASP A 517 15.63 -4.64 -11.13
N VAL A 518 15.43 -3.93 -10.02
CA VAL A 518 14.52 -2.79 -9.91
C VAL A 518 15.34 -1.50 -9.81
N LYS A 519 15.12 -0.60 -10.78
CA LYS A 519 15.73 0.74 -10.83
C LYS A 519 14.64 1.78 -11.03
N VAL A 520 14.20 2.40 -9.94
CA VAL A 520 13.15 3.42 -9.98
C VAL A 520 13.73 4.80 -10.30
N ASN A 521 13.00 5.58 -11.10
CA ASN A 521 13.33 6.97 -11.38
C ASN A 521 12.68 7.93 -10.37
N ALA A 522 11.62 7.50 -9.68
CA ALA A 522 10.96 8.24 -8.60
C ALA A 522 10.31 7.28 -7.58
N GLY A 523 10.31 7.68 -6.31
CA GLY A 523 10.10 6.81 -5.14
C GLY A 523 11.41 6.62 -4.36
N TYR A 524 11.41 5.76 -3.34
CA TYR A 524 12.66 5.40 -2.67
C TYR A 524 13.46 4.41 -3.52
N SER A 525 14.77 4.62 -3.59
CA SER A 525 15.67 3.85 -4.45
C SER A 525 15.97 2.43 -3.94
N GLU A 526 15.70 2.14 -2.67
CA GLU A 526 15.96 0.83 -2.07
C GLU A 526 14.86 -0.19 -2.43
N ASN A 527 15.25 -1.37 -2.92
CA ASN A 527 14.33 -2.51 -3.04
C ASN A 527 14.40 -3.35 -1.75
N VAL A 528 13.39 -3.19 -0.89
CA VAL A 528 13.42 -3.68 0.50
C VAL A 528 13.44 -5.22 0.57
N VAL A 529 14.23 -5.75 1.50
CA VAL A 529 14.45 -7.20 1.71
C VAL A 529 13.43 -7.79 2.71
N GLY A 530 13.00 -9.02 2.44
CA GLY A 530 12.25 -9.91 3.33
C GLY A 530 10.77 -10.10 3.00
N PHE A 531 10.24 -9.39 2.02
CA PHE A 531 8.97 -8.68 2.18
C PHE A 531 7.70 -9.52 2.45
N GLY A 532 6.94 -9.15 3.49
CA GLY A 532 5.81 -9.88 4.05
C GLY A 532 4.67 -10.16 3.06
N TRP A 533 4.25 -9.19 2.25
CA TRP A 533 3.26 -9.47 1.20
C TRP A 533 3.77 -10.46 0.14
N THR A 534 5.09 -10.52 -0.08
CA THR A 534 5.65 -11.31 -1.19
C THR A 534 5.67 -12.75 -0.72
N ASN A 535 6.09 -12.95 0.53
CA ASN A 535 5.99 -14.21 1.24
C ASN A 535 4.54 -14.73 1.22
N GLY A 536 3.58 -13.91 1.66
CA GLY A 536 2.19 -14.35 1.77
C GLY A 536 1.55 -14.67 0.43
N VAL A 537 1.74 -13.80 -0.57
CA VAL A 537 1.21 -14.05 -1.92
C VAL A 537 1.88 -15.27 -2.56
N TYR A 538 3.20 -15.45 -2.42
CA TYR A 538 3.89 -16.61 -2.96
C TYR A 538 3.26 -17.92 -2.48
N LEU A 539 2.96 -18.04 -1.18
CA LEU A 539 2.29 -19.22 -0.63
C LEU A 539 0.90 -19.43 -1.25
N LYS A 540 0.11 -18.37 -1.39
CA LYS A 540 -1.23 -18.46 -2.01
C LYS A 540 -1.19 -18.82 -3.50
N LEU A 541 -0.18 -18.36 -4.23
CA LEU A 541 0.02 -18.75 -5.62
C LEU A 541 0.37 -20.25 -5.72
N HIS A 542 1.20 -20.77 -4.83
CA HIS A 542 1.51 -22.20 -4.79
C HIS A 542 0.31 -23.07 -4.42
N GLU A 543 -0.54 -22.66 -3.48
CA GLU A 543 -1.80 -23.38 -3.21
C GLU A 543 -2.68 -23.52 -4.46
N LEU A 544 -2.74 -22.46 -5.28
CA LEU A 544 -3.45 -22.49 -6.56
C LEU A 544 -2.77 -23.42 -7.58
N LEU A 545 -1.43 -23.38 -7.68
CA LEU A 545 -0.66 -24.18 -8.63
C LEU A 545 -0.68 -25.68 -8.29
N ASP A 546 -0.65 -26.01 -7.00
CA ASP A 546 -0.70 -27.39 -6.50
C ASP A 546 -2.12 -27.98 -6.52
N GLY A 547 -3.14 -27.14 -6.76
CA GLY A 547 -4.55 -27.54 -6.73
C GLY A 547 -5.08 -27.81 -5.31
N THR A 548 -4.42 -27.27 -4.28
CA THR A 548 -4.79 -27.47 -2.87
C THR A 548 -5.80 -26.44 -2.35
N THR A 549 -6.22 -25.49 -3.19
CA THR A 549 -7.32 -24.57 -2.86
C THR A 549 -8.59 -25.34 -2.50
N LYS A 550 -9.01 -25.27 -1.23
CA LYS A 550 -10.33 -25.76 -0.79
C LYS A 550 -11.38 -25.07 -1.68
N LYS A 551 -12.20 -25.85 -2.40
CA LYS A 551 -13.34 -25.31 -3.15
C LYS A 551 -14.19 -24.46 -2.20
N ALA A 552 -14.35 -23.18 -2.50
CA ALA A 552 -15.38 -22.37 -1.85
C ALA A 552 -16.73 -23.05 -2.09
N ALA A 553 -17.55 -23.18 -1.04
CA ALA A 553 -18.91 -23.63 -1.20
C ALA A 553 -19.64 -22.67 -2.15
N PRO A 554 -20.34 -23.16 -3.18
CA PRO A 554 -21.03 -22.26 -4.11
C PRO A 554 -22.03 -21.41 -3.34
N THR A 555 -21.89 -20.08 -3.46
CA THR A 555 -22.92 -19.13 -3.07
C THR A 555 -24.17 -19.49 -3.86
N ALA A 556 -25.20 -19.94 -3.16
CA ALA A 556 -26.48 -20.29 -3.76
C ALA A 556 -27.09 -19.02 -4.38
N GLN A 557 -26.81 -18.77 -5.66
CA GLN A 557 -27.66 -17.93 -6.49
C GLN A 557 -29.01 -18.66 -6.57
N LYS A 558 -29.98 -18.21 -5.78
CA LYS A 558 -31.37 -18.55 -6.05
C LYS A 558 -31.74 -17.90 -7.38
N GLU A 559 -31.83 -18.75 -8.40
CA GLU A 559 -32.53 -18.43 -9.65
C GLU A 559 -33.88 -17.81 -9.30
N THR A 560 -34.05 -16.55 -9.64
CA THR A 560 -35.37 -15.95 -9.78
C THR A 560 -35.86 -16.34 -11.17
N THR A 561 -36.89 -17.18 -11.22
CA THR A 561 -37.66 -17.46 -12.43
C THR A 561 -39.11 -17.07 -12.17
N PRO A 562 -39.87 -16.71 -13.22
CA PRO A 562 -40.33 -15.36 -13.54
C PRO A 562 -41.50 -14.87 -12.68
#